data_AF-A0A7C5W5G7-F1
#
_entry.id   AF-A0A7C5W5G7-F1
#
_cell.length_a   1.000
_cell.length_b   1.000
_cell.length_c   1.000
_cell.angle_alpha   90.00
_cell.angle_beta   90.00
_cell.angle_gamma   90.00
#
_symmetry.space_group_name_H-M   'P 1'
#
loop_
_entity.id
_entity.type
_entity.pdbx_description
1 polymer ?
#
loop_
_entity_poly.entity_id
_entity_poly.type
_entity_poly.pdbx_seq_one_letter_code
_entity_poly.pdbx_strand_id
1 'polypeptide(L)'
;MKSLRVLMILVVCTFSLVVCSKKTEKKTEPDFEEPPQIVVSKENKNLVFSYIDKDGNFKDTQNIDDIPEESRKQVIVFDLSIPPQKRQSHKIVYIADLSATDSSGRYRYTIASRYDFESALREGIVPTTSANDVASENKGIIIYTTSWCGVCAQLRKYLELRKVKYTERDIEKDESAREEMIGKLRKKGLKGSGVPVIDIDGDIIVGFNKELLDSKIR
;
A
#
# COMPACT_ATOMS: atom_id res chain seq x y z
N MET A 1 -71.55 58.98 -3.68
CA MET A 1 -70.77 60.23 -3.80
C MET A 1 -69.45 60.07 -3.07
N LYS A 2 -68.31 60.15 -3.79
CA LYS A 2 -66.95 60.63 -3.39
C LYS A 2 -66.35 60.01 -2.09
N SER A 3 -65.11 59.54 -1.99
CA SER A 3 -63.87 59.86 -2.71
C SER A 3 -62.79 58.85 -2.32
N LEU A 4 -61.98 58.50 -3.31
CA LEU A 4 -60.62 57.98 -3.23
C LEU A 4 -59.74 58.83 -2.28
N ARG A 5 -58.94 58.20 -1.39
CA ARG A 5 -57.64 58.70 -0.91
C ARG A 5 -56.69 57.55 -0.54
N VAL A 6 -55.48 57.68 -1.06
CA VAL A 6 -54.28 56.85 -0.95
C VAL A 6 -53.52 57.14 0.36
N LEU A 7 -52.96 56.13 1.01
CA LEU A 7 -51.79 56.21 1.93
C LEU A 7 -51.30 54.77 2.21
N MET A 8 -50.28 54.23 1.52
CA MET A 8 -48.82 54.33 1.77
C MET A 8 -48.37 53.83 3.15
N ILE A 9 -47.30 53.03 3.17
CA ILE A 9 -46.41 52.65 4.32
C ILE A 9 -46.89 51.39 5.09
N LEU A 10 -46.14 50.30 5.37
CA LEU A 10 -44.72 49.91 5.35
C LEU A 10 -44.65 48.37 5.20
N VAL A 11 -43.96 47.82 4.19
CA VAL A 11 -43.66 46.38 4.11
C VAL A 11 -42.40 46.11 4.94
N VAL A 12 -42.56 45.61 6.16
CA VAL A 12 -41.44 45.11 6.97
C VAL A 12 -41.13 43.69 6.50
N CYS A 13 -40.23 43.61 5.51
CA CYS A 13 -39.67 42.35 5.03
C CYS A 13 -38.66 41.84 6.07
N THR A 14 -39.12 41.07 7.05
CA THR A 14 -38.26 40.38 7.99
C THR A 14 -37.50 39.28 7.26
N PHE A 15 -36.34 39.64 6.75
CA PHE A 15 -35.30 38.76 6.22
C PHE A 15 -34.83 37.84 7.35
N SER A 16 -35.56 36.75 7.59
CA SER A 16 -35.06 35.65 8.41
C SER A 16 -33.96 34.97 7.61
N LEU A 17 -32.72 35.24 8.01
CA LEU A 17 -31.52 34.54 7.57
C LEU A 17 -31.71 33.04 7.85
N VAL A 18 -32.19 32.31 6.85
CA VAL A 18 -32.10 30.86 6.80
C VAL A 18 -30.61 30.55 6.68
N VAL A 19 -29.97 30.37 7.84
CA VAL A 19 -28.60 29.89 7.95
C VAL A 19 -28.56 28.51 7.32
N CYS A 20 -27.97 28.49 6.13
CA CYS A 20 -27.71 27.33 5.31
C CYS A 20 -26.84 26.35 6.11
N SER A 21 -27.47 25.36 6.74
CA SER A 21 -26.78 24.22 7.34
C SER A 21 -26.27 23.34 6.21
N LYS A 22 -25.08 23.68 5.68
CA LYS A 22 -24.32 22.79 4.81
C LYS A 22 -24.04 21.51 5.59
N LYS A 23 -24.85 20.50 5.32
CA LYS A 23 -24.66 19.11 5.75
C LYS A 23 -23.27 18.70 5.25
N THR A 24 -22.32 18.64 6.16
CA THR A 24 -20.95 18.23 5.87
C THR A 24 -21.03 16.75 5.53
N GLU A 25 -20.99 16.43 4.24
CA GLU A 25 -20.80 15.05 3.81
C GLU A 25 -19.45 14.59 4.36
N LYS A 26 -19.54 13.68 5.33
CA LYS A 26 -18.42 12.94 5.87
C LYS A 26 -17.79 12.21 4.68
N LYS A 27 -16.68 12.73 4.16
CA LYS A 27 -15.82 12.00 3.22
C LYS A 27 -15.44 10.71 3.92
N THR A 28 -16.09 9.62 3.53
CA THR A 28 -15.70 8.26 3.89
C THR A 28 -14.24 8.11 3.53
N GLU A 29 -13.41 7.89 4.54
CA GLU A 29 -12.01 7.52 4.36
C GLU A 29 -11.95 6.35 3.36
N PRO A 30 -11.03 6.38 2.38
CA PRO A 30 -10.86 5.25 1.48
C PRO A 30 -10.47 4.05 2.33
N ASP A 31 -11.32 3.04 2.29
CA ASP A 31 -11.15 1.79 2.99
C ASP A 31 -9.91 1.08 2.44
N PHE A 32 -8.76 1.30 3.09
CA PHE A 32 -7.55 0.53 2.87
C PHE A 32 -7.71 -0.80 3.61
N GLU A 33 -8.62 -1.65 3.13
CA GLU A 33 -8.75 -3.02 3.63
C GLU A 33 -7.44 -3.77 3.32
N GLU A 34 -6.74 -4.21 4.37
CA GLU A 34 -5.57 -5.09 4.24
C GLU A 34 -5.94 -6.31 3.39
N PRO A 35 -5.06 -6.74 2.46
CA PRO A 35 -5.39 -7.84 1.58
C PRO A 35 -5.58 -9.13 2.40
N PRO A 36 -6.64 -9.90 2.11
CA PRO A 36 -6.96 -11.07 2.90
C PRO A 36 -5.83 -12.10 2.80
N GLN A 37 -5.33 -12.55 3.95
CA GLN A 37 -4.32 -13.61 3.99
C GLN A 37 -4.96 -14.95 3.58
N ILE A 38 -4.29 -15.69 2.71
CA ILE A 38 -4.75 -16.98 2.22
C ILE A 38 -3.80 -18.10 2.65
N VAL A 39 -4.31 -19.32 2.73
CA VAL A 39 -3.50 -20.51 2.97
C VAL A 39 -3.45 -21.32 1.69
N VAL A 40 -2.28 -21.34 1.04
CA VAL A 40 -2.04 -22.11 -0.18
C VAL A 40 -1.52 -23.50 0.20
N SER A 41 -2.36 -24.52 0.06
CA SER A 41 -2.02 -25.92 0.34
C SER A 41 -2.89 -26.87 -0.47
N LYS A 42 -2.47 -28.15 -0.61
CA LYS A 42 -3.23 -29.17 -1.38
C LYS A 42 -4.57 -29.53 -0.73
N GLU A 43 -4.66 -29.32 0.57
CA GLU A 43 -5.82 -29.62 1.41
C GLU A 43 -6.92 -28.58 1.24
N ASN A 44 -6.58 -27.34 0.86
CA ASN A 44 -7.55 -26.27 0.67
C ASN A 44 -8.29 -26.42 -0.67
N LYS A 45 -9.53 -26.93 -0.59
CA LYS A 45 -10.41 -27.14 -1.77
C LYS A 45 -11.08 -25.89 -2.32
N ASN A 46 -10.92 -24.74 -1.66
CA ASN A 46 -11.50 -23.47 -2.13
C ASN A 46 -10.57 -22.71 -3.08
N LEU A 47 -9.40 -23.24 -3.39
CA LEU A 47 -8.42 -22.59 -4.25
C LEU A 47 -8.64 -22.93 -5.72
N VAL A 48 -8.61 -21.90 -6.56
CA VAL A 48 -8.46 -22.03 -8.01
C VAL A 48 -7.08 -21.48 -8.39
N PHE A 49 -6.36 -22.26 -9.16
CA PHE A 49 -5.02 -22.00 -9.66
C PHE A 49 -5.08 -21.68 -11.14
N SER A 50 -4.60 -20.51 -11.53
CA SER A 50 -4.48 -20.08 -12.92
C SER A 50 -2.99 -20.05 -13.30
N TYR A 51 -2.60 -20.84 -14.28
CA TYR A 51 -1.21 -20.95 -14.74
C TYR A 51 -1.12 -20.78 -16.27
N ILE A 52 0.08 -20.52 -16.77
CA ILE A 52 0.36 -20.44 -18.21
C ILE A 52 0.92 -21.79 -18.66
N ASP A 53 0.29 -22.41 -19.65
CA ASP A 53 0.79 -23.65 -20.26
C ASP A 53 1.94 -23.38 -21.24
N LYS A 54 2.57 -24.45 -21.74
CA LYS A 54 3.67 -24.38 -22.72
C LYS A 54 3.32 -23.61 -24.00
N ASP A 55 2.04 -23.51 -24.33
CA ASP A 55 1.53 -22.85 -25.52
C ASP A 55 1.19 -21.37 -25.24
N GLY A 56 1.45 -20.89 -24.02
CA GLY A 56 1.21 -19.51 -23.58
C GLY A 56 -0.22 -19.23 -23.16
N ASN A 57 -1.07 -20.25 -23.03
CA ASN A 57 -2.47 -20.09 -22.69
C ASN A 57 -2.69 -20.16 -21.18
N PHE A 58 -3.60 -19.32 -20.68
CA PHE A 58 -4.07 -19.44 -19.30
C PHE A 58 -4.96 -20.67 -19.14
N LYS A 59 -4.66 -21.46 -18.11
CA LYS A 59 -5.41 -22.64 -17.69
C LYS A 59 -5.73 -22.54 -16.22
N ASP A 60 -6.99 -22.87 -15.89
CA ASP A 60 -7.49 -22.88 -14.52
C ASP A 60 -7.70 -24.32 -14.05
N THR A 61 -7.28 -24.62 -12.83
CA THR A 61 -7.55 -25.90 -12.15
C THR A 61 -7.77 -25.69 -10.65
N GLN A 62 -8.48 -26.60 -9.99
CA GLN A 62 -8.57 -26.67 -8.53
C GLN A 62 -7.60 -27.68 -7.93
N ASN A 63 -6.85 -28.41 -8.77
CA ASN A 63 -5.92 -29.44 -8.35
C ASN A 63 -4.49 -29.07 -8.74
N ILE A 64 -3.61 -28.93 -7.75
CA ILE A 64 -2.20 -28.57 -7.95
C ILE A 64 -1.47 -29.64 -8.78
N ASP A 65 -1.88 -30.90 -8.66
CA ASP A 65 -1.22 -32.00 -9.37
C ASP A 65 -1.46 -31.96 -10.89
N ASP A 66 -2.49 -31.25 -11.35
CA ASP A 66 -2.76 -31.04 -12.79
C ASP A 66 -1.83 -29.98 -13.41
N ILE A 67 -1.15 -29.19 -12.57
CA ILE A 67 -0.26 -28.11 -13.01
C ILE A 67 1.09 -28.70 -13.38
N PRO A 68 1.56 -28.56 -14.64
CA PRO A 68 2.88 -29.01 -15.07
C PRO A 68 3.99 -28.39 -14.24
N GLU A 69 5.07 -29.12 -13.99
CA GLU A 69 6.17 -28.66 -13.12
C GLU A 69 6.81 -27.36 -13.63
N GLU A 70 6.89 -27.18 -14.95
CA GLU A 70 7.39 -25.97 -15.60
C GLU A 70 6.55 -24.72 -15.27
N SER A 71 5.25 -24.89 -15.01
CA SER A 71 4.31 -23.80 -14.74
C SER A 71 4.18 -23.50 -13.24
N ARG A 72 4.71 -24.36 -12.35
CA ARG A 72 4.52 -24.26 -10.89
C ARG A 72 5.20 -23.06 -10.24
N LYS A 73 6.19 -22.44 -10.89
CA LYS A 73 6.91 -21.30 -10.31
C LYS A 73 6.07 -20.03 -10.17
N GLN A 74 5.05 -19.88 -11.02
CA GLN A 74 4.21 -18.68 -11.10
C GLN A 74 2.77 -19.06 -11.39
N VAL A 75 2.03 -19.28 -10.31
CA VAL A 75 0.62 -19.67 -10.41
C VAL A 75 -0.23 -18.63 -9.69
N ILE A 76 -1.18 -18.04 -10.40
CA ILE A 76 -2.13 -17.11 -9.80
C ILE A 76 -3.10 -17.91 -8.95
N VAL A 77 -3.35 -17.48 -7.72
CA VAL A 77 -4.24 -18.16 -6.78
C VAL A 77 -5.47 -17.30 -6.50
N PHE A 78 -6.65 -17.91 -6.60
CA PHE A 78 -7.92 -17.34 -6.19
C PHE A 78 -8.53 -18.18 -5.08
N ASP A 79 -8.74 -17.58 -3.91
CA ASP A 79 -9.50 -18.23 -2.84
C ASP A 79 -11.00 -17.89 -2.98
N LEU A 80 -11.79 -18.92 -3.30
CA LEU A 80 -13.24 -18.81 -3.50
C LEU A 80 -14.02 -18.67 -2.19
N SER A 81 -13.41 -18.96 -1.04
CA SER A 81 -14.05 -18.70 0.28
C SER A 81 -14.17 -17.21 0.58
N ILE A 82 -13.35 -16.39 -0.08
CA ILE A 82 -13.36 -14.94 0.04
C ILE A 82 -14.35 -14.36 -0.98
N PRO A 83 -15.37 -13.59 -0.55
CA PRO A 83 -16.32 -12.93 -1.45
C PRO A 83 -15.63 -11.98 -2.45
N PRO A 84 -16.18 -11.81 -3.67
CA PRO A 84 -15.57 -10.98 -4.71
C PRO A 84 -15.21 -9.55 -4.28
N GLN A 85 -16.02 -8.94 -3.40
CA GLN A 85 -15.79 -7.59 -2.87
C GLN A 85 -14.51 -7.52 -2.03
N LYS A 86 -14.23 -8.56 -1.23
CA LYS A 86 -13.08 -8.62 -0.32
C LYS A 86 -11.82 -9.21 -0.96
N ARG A 87 -11.98 -10.00 -2.04
CA ARG A 87 -10.83 -10.61 -2.73
C ARG A 87 -9.92 -9.58 -3.39
N GLN A 88 -10.47 -8.40 -3.72
CA GLN A 88 -9.76 -7.30 -4.37
C GLN A 88 -9.05 -7.72 -5.67
N SER A 89 -9.59 -8.70 -6.40
CA SER A 89 -9.01 -9.24 -7.64
C SER A 89 -8.83 -8.24 -8.77
N HIS A 90 -9.39 -7.03 -8.67
CA HIS A 90 -9.17 -5.96 -9.63
C HIS A 90 -7.93 -5.11 -9.29
N LYS A 91 -7.38 -5.22 -8.07
CA LYS A 91 -6.23 -4.46 -7.59
C LYS A 91 -4.99 -5.34 -7.45
N ILE A 92 -5.17 -6.56 -6.94
CA ILE A 92 -4.06 -7.45 -6.58
C ILE A 92 -4.24 -8.85 -7.16
N VAL A 93 -3.12 -9.55 -7.27
CA VAL A 93 -3.02 -10.97 -7.61
C VAL A 93 -2.14 -11.68 -6.58
N TYR A 94 -2.53 -12.90 -6.20
CA TYR A 94 -1.70 -13.78 -5.40
C TYR A 94 -0.91 -14.68 -6.35
N ILE A 95 0.41 -14.68 -6.30
CA ILE A 95 1.27 -15.49 -7.16
C ILE A 95 2.00 -16.50 -6.28
N ALA A 96 1.61 -17.77 -6.36
CA ALA A 96 2.22 -18.85 -5.61
C ALA A 96 3.38 -19.50 -6.38
N ASP A 97 4.41 -19.88 -5.63
CA ASP A 97 5.44 -20.81 -6.06
C ASP A 97 5.07 -22.20 -5.52
N LEU A 98 4.55 -23.03 -6.42
CA LEU A 98 4.12 -24.40 -6.15
C LEU A 98 5.25 -25.43 -6.33
N SER A 99 6.50 -24.98 -6.53
CA SER A 99 7.65 -25.88 -6.71
C SER A 99 8.17 -26.47 -5.40
N ALA A 100 7.92 -25.80 -4.27
CA ALA A 100 8.37 -26.25 -2.96
C ALA A 100 7.38 -25.87 -1.85
N THR A 101 7.30 -26.71 -0.83
CA THR A 101 6.52 -26.47 0.39
C THR A 101 7.41 -26.11 1.57
N ASP A 102 6.85 -25.41 2.55
CA ASP A 102 7.47 -25.24 3.87
C ASP A 102 7.37 -26.52 4.72
N SER A 103 7.94 -26.52 5.92
CA SER A 103 7.87 -27.65 6.88
C SER A 103 6.44 -27.99 7.32
N SER A 104 5.47 -27.12 7.06
CA SER A 104 4.05 -27.31 7.37
C SER A 104 3.24 -27.76 6.16
N GLY A 105 3.87 -28.01 5.01
CA GLY A 105 3.19 -28.44 3.77
C GLY A 105 2.50 -27.31 3.01
N ARG A 106 2.79 -26.04 3.33
CA ARG A 106 2.19 -24.87 2.66
C ARG A 106 3.10 -24.33 1.57
N TYR A 107 2.49 -23.80 0.52
CA TYR A 107 3.20 -23.14 -0.56
C TYR A 107 3.40 -21.66 -0.26
N ARG A 108 4.54 -21.13 -0.71
CA ARG A 108 4.83 -19.70 -0.60
C ARG A 108 4.08 -18.95 -1.69
N TYR A 109 3.65 -17.74 -1.37
CA TYR A 109 3.01 -16.86 -2.34
C TYR A 109 3.40 -15.41 -2.13
N THR A 110 3.20 -14.64 -3.20
CA THR A 110 3.41 -13.21 -3.27
C THR A 110 2.11 -12.49 -3.57
N ILE A 111 1.94 -11.27 -3.07
CA ILE A 111 0.86 -10.38 -3.46
C ILE A 111 1.47 -9.32 -4.38
N ALA A 112 0.96 -9.22 -5.60
CA ALA A 112 1.41 -8.22 -6.57
C ALA A 112 0.24 -7.36 -7.03
N SER A 113 0.55 -6.17 -7.53
CA SER A 113 -0.40 -5.31 -8.25
C SER A 113 -0.86 -6.03 -9.52
N ARG A 114 -2.18 -6.10 -9.73
CA ARG A 114 -2.74 -6.71 -10.93
C ARG A 114 -2.34 -5.94 -12.19
N TYR A 115 -2.29 -4.62 -12.10
CA TYR A 115 -1.90 -3.78 -13.22
C TYR A 115 -0.47 -4.07 -13.66
N ASP A 116 0.48 -4.15 -12.72
CA ASP A 116 1.89 -4.39 -13.03
C ASP A 116 2.09 -5.80 -13.58
N PHE A 117 1.40 -6.78 -13.00
CA PHE A 117 1.42 -8.17 -13.47
C PHE A 117 0.87 -8.30 -14.91
N GLU A 118 -0.30 -7.73 -15.20
CA GLU A 118 -0.87 -7.77 -16.55
C GLU A 118 -0.01 -7.02 -17.58
N SER A 119 0.65 -5.95 -17.16
CA SER A 119 1.53 -5.17 -18.04
C SER A 119 2.79 -5.97 -18.39
N ALA A 120 3.41 -6.63 -17.41
CA ALA A 120 4.55 -7.52 -17.64
C ALA A 120 4.21 -8.67 -18.61
N LEU A 121 3.04 -9.29 -18.45
CA LEU A 121 2.55 -10.32 -19.37
C LEU A 121 2.40 -9.81 -20.81
N ARG A 122 1.88 -8.59 -21.00
CA ARG A 122 1.74 -7.97 -22.33
C ARG A 122 3.08 -7.70 -22.99
N GLU A 123 4.10 -7.39 -22.19
CA GLU A 123 5.46 -7.12 -22.65
C GLU A 123 6.26 -8.41 -22.88
N GLY A 124 5.68 -9.60 -22.62
CA GLY A 124 6.39 -10.88 -22.73
C GLY A 124 7.47 -11.06 -21.68
N ILE A 125 7.50 -10.19 -20.66
CA ILE A 125 8.38 -10.30 -19.52
C ILE A 125 7.64 -11.18 -18.52
N VAL A 126 8.06 -12.44 -18.39
CA VAL A 126 7.62 -13.29 -17.29
C VAL A 126 8.12 -12.60 -16.01
N PRO A 127 7.25 -12.05 -15.15
CA PRO A 127 7.67 -11.32 -13.97
C PRO A 127 8.36 -12.33 -13.08
N THR A 128 9.70 -12.44 -13.16
CA THR A 128 10.45 -13.49 -12.50
C THR A 128 10.24 -13.31 -11.00
N THR A 129 9.37 -14.14 -10.42
CA THR A 129 9.27 -14.40 -9.00
C THR A 129 10.59 -14.99 -8.55
N SER A 130 11.58 -14.11 -8.38
CA SER A 130 12.67 -14.34 -7.46
C SER A 130 12.01 -14.65 -6.13
N ALA A 131 12.24 -15.86 -5.63
CA ALA A 131 11.55 -16.47 -4.51
C ALA A 131 11.90 -15.84 -3.15
N ASN A 132 12.11 -14.52 -3.11
CA ASN A 132 12.41 -13.72 -1.93
C ASN A 132 11.52 -12.48 -1.74
N ASP A 133 10.68 -12.08 -2.70
CA ASP A 133 10.08 -10.73 -2.60
C ASP A 133 8.66 -10.68 -2.04
N VAL A 134 8.11 -11.81 -1.54
CA VAL A 134 7.00 -11.78 -0.56
C VAL A 134 7.16 -12.88 0.47
N ALA A 135 8.13 -12.68 1.33
CA ALA A 135 7.78 -12.50 2.73
C ALA A 135 8.16 -11.06 3.01
N SER A 136 7.19 -10.17 3.31
CA SER A 136 7.43 -8.85 3.90
C SER A 136 8.86 -8.35 3.70
N GLU A 137 9.17 -7.65 2.60
CA GLU A 137 10.26 -6.69 2.72
C GLU A 137 9.78 -5.70 3.77
N ASN A 138 10.13 -5.96 5.04
CA ASN A 138 10.44 -4.86 5.92
C ASN A 138 11.66 -4.25 5.28
N LYS A 139 11.44 -3.40 4.27
CA LYS A 139 12.46 -2.45 3.89
C LYS A 139 12.90 -1.83 5.18
N GLY A 140 14.17 -1.98 5.52
CA GLY A 140 14.68 -1.59 6.81
C GLY A 140 14.58 -0.07 6.89
N ILE A 141 13.42 0.45 7.32
CA ILE A 141 13.22 1.88 7.39
C ILE A 141 13.97 2.36 8.63
N ILE A 142 15.02 3.12 8.41
CA ILE A 142 15.74 3.79 9.49
C ILE A 142 15.40 5.28 9.38
N ILE A 143 14.85 5.84 10.44
CA ILE A 143 14.62 7.27 10.54
C ILE A 143 15.64 7.88 11.48
N TYR A 144 16.37 8.87 11.00
CA TYR A 144 17.28 9.69 11.80
C TYR A 144 16.54 10.96 12.23
N THR A 145 16.39 11.13 13.53
CA THR A 145 15.55 12.17 14.13
C THR A 145 16.29 12.91 15.25
N THR A 146 15.65 13.94 15.81
CA THR A 146 16.03 14.55 17.08
C THR A 146 14.78 14.72 17.96
N SER A 147 15.00 14.83 19.27
CA SER A 147 13.90 14.87 20.26
C SER A 147 13.03 16.13 20.18
N TRP A 148 13.59 17.28 19.77
CA TRP A 148 12.90 18.57 19.71
C TRP A 148 12.29 18.90 18.33
N CYS A 149 12.55 18.07 17.31
CA CYS A 149 12.15 18.32 15.94
C CYS A 149 10.66 18.01 15.70
N GLY A 150 9.85 19.04 15.46
CA GLY A 150 8.42 18.91 15.20
C GLY A 150 8.07 18.14 13.91
N VAL A 151 8.89 18.26 12.86
CA VAL A 151 8.71 17.51 11.60
C VAL A 151 8.99 16.02 11.79
N CYS A 152 9.97 15.70 12.62
CA CYS A 152 10.32 14.32 12.97
C CYS A 152 9.18 13.64 13.74
N ALA A 153 8.49 14.38 14.62
CA ALA A 153 7.29 13.91 15.29
C ALA A 153 6.13 13.64 14.31
N GLN A 154 5.99 14.44 13.26
CA GLN A 154 4.99 14.20 12.21
C GLN A 154 5.31 12.94 11.40
N LEU A 155 6.58 12.73 11.04
CA LEU A 155 7.04 11.52 10.35
C LEU A 155 6.77 10.25 11.18
N ARG A 156 7.08 10.26 12.48
CA ARG A 156 6.77 9.13 13.38
C ARG A 156 5.29 8.78 13.36
N LYS A 157 4.44 9.77 13.63
CA LYS A 157 2.99 9.59 13.61
C LYS A 157 2.50 9.08 12.25
N TYR A 158 3.12 9.53 11.17
CA TYR A 158 2.78 9.10 9.82
C TYR A 158 3.10 7.61 9.59
N LEU A 159 4.29 7.17 9.98
CA LEU A 159 4.72 5.78 9.87
C LEU A 159 3.91 4.85 10.80
N GLU A 160 3.63 5.30 12.02
CA GLU A 160 2.77 4.61 12.99
C GLU A 160 1.35 4.42 12.44
N LEU A 161 0.76 5.47 11.87
CA LEU A 161 -0.58 5.41 11.25
C LEU A 161 -0.62 4.41 10.10
N ARG A 162 0.47 4.29 9.35
CA ARG A 162 0.62 3.36 8.23
C ARG A 162 1.05 1.95 8.66
N LYS A 163 1.20 1.70 9.98
CA LYS A 163 1.70 0.45 10.57
C LYS A 163 3.00 -0.04 9.94
N VAL A 164 3.85 0.88 9.51
CA VAL A 164 5.14 0.56 8.89
C VAL A 164 6.14 0.35 10.00
N LYS A 165 6.87 -0.78 9.99
CA LYS A 165 7.97 -0.98 10.95
C LYS A 165 9.14 -0.09 10.56
N TYR A 166 9.70 0.60 11.54
CA TYR A 166 10.88 1.43 11.37
C TYR A 166 11.77 1.37 12.62
N THR A 167 13.05 1.67 12.44
CA THR A 167 14.02 1.91 13.49
C THR A 167 14.25 3.40 13.60
N GLU A 168 13.96 3.99 14.76
CA GLU A 168 14.30 5.38 15.03
C GLU A 168 15.68 5.47 15.66
N ARG A 169 16.51 6.39 15.14
CA ARG A 169 17.80 6.74 15.73
C ARG A 169 17.89 8.24 15.97
N ASP A 170 18.03 8.61 17.24
CA ASP A 170 18.23 10.00 17.64
C ASP A 170 19.72 10.37 17.49
N ILE A 171 20.03 11.23 16.52
CA ILE A 171 21.42 11.59 16.19
C ILE A 171 22.08 12.51 17.21
N GLU A 172 21.32 13.08 18.17
CA GLU A 172 21.87 13.87 19.27
C GLU A 172 22.23 13.00 20.47
N LYS A 173 21.58 11.85 20.62
CA LYS A 173 21.83 10.89 21.71
C LYS A 173 22.79 9.78 21.32
N ASP A 174 22.86 9.47 20.03
CA ASP A 174 23.68 8.40 19.48
C ASP A 174 24.64 8.95 18.42
N GLU A 175 25.88 9.18 18.83
CA GLU A 175 26.96 9.67 17.96
C GLU A 175 27.19 8.72 16.77
N SER A 176 27.04 7.40 16.98
CA SER A 176 27.20 6.40 15.91
C SER A 176 26.09 6.52 14.86
N ALA A 177 24.87 6.83 15.29
CA ALA A 177 23.76 7.10 14.37
C ALA A 177 24.01 8.37 13.54
N ARG A 178 24.62 9.40 14.13
CA ARG A 178 24.99 10.62 13.40
C ARG A 178 26.03 10.33 12.33
N GLU A 179 27.08 9.59 12.67
CA GLU A 179 28.12 9.19 11.72
C GLU A 179 27.56 8.31 10.59
N GLU A 180 26.68 7.37 10.92
CA GLU A 180 25.99 6.51 9.95
C GLU A 180 25.15 7.34 8.96
N MET A 181 24.32 8.27 9.48
CA MET A 181 23.52 9.18 8.67
C MET A 181 24.39 10.02 7.72
N ILE A 182 25.47 10.63 8.23
CA ILE A 182 26.39 11.45 7.42
C ILE A 182 27.07 10.60 6.35
N GLY A 183 27.51 9.39 6.71
CA GLY A 183 28.12 8.45 5.79
C GLY A 183 27.18 8.07 4.63
N LYS A 184 25.91 7.81 4.94
CA LYS A 184 24.88 7.50 3.94
C LYS A 184 24.56 8.68 3.03
N LEU A 185 24.41 9.89 3.59
CA LEU A 185 24.22 11.10 2.80
C LEU A 185 25.38 11.35 1.84
N ARG A 186 26.62 11.21 2.32
CA ARG A 186 27.83 11.39 1.50
C ARG A 186 27.90 10.38 0.36
N LYS A 187 27.54 9.11 0.60
CA LYS A 187 27.49 8.07 -0.44
C LYS A 187 26.51 8.41 -1.56
N LYS A 188 25.41 9.11 -1.25
CA LYS A 188 24.43 9.60 -2.23
C LYS A 188 24.77 10.96 -2.84
N GLY A 189 25.94 11.51 -2.52
CA GLY A 189 26.35 12.85 -2.97
C GLY A 189 25.52 13.99 -2.35
N LEU A 190 24.72 13.70 -1.33
CA LEU A 190 23.88 14.68 -0.64
C LEU A 190 24.70 15.37 0.45
N LYS A 191 24.58 16.69 0.53
CA LYS A 191 25.18 17.50 1.59
C LYS A 191 24.07 18.04 2.46
N GLY A 192 24.09 17.71 3.74
CA GLY A 192 23.12 18.21 4.70
C GLY A 192 23.32 17.60 6.09
N SER A 193 22.92 18.35 7.11
CA SER A 193 22.82 17.90 8.52
C SER A 193 21.39 17.98 9.04
N GLY A 194 20.43 18.25 8.15
CA GLY A 194 19.03 18.45 8.51
C GLY A 194 18.31 17.13 8.78
N VAL A 195 17.54 17.10 9.86
CA VAL A 195 16.59 16.02 10.19
C VAL A 195 15.17 16.43 9.81
N PRO A 196 14.26 15.49 9.50
CA PRO A 196 14.45 14.05 9.49
C PRO A 196 15.20 13.55 8.24
N VAL A 197 15.95 12.45 8.37
CA VAL A 197 16.48 11.68 7.23
C VAL A 197 15.91 10.28 7.29
N ILE A 198 15.40 9.79 6.17
CA ILE A 198 14.75 8.48 6.06
C ILE A 198 15.60 7.64 5.13
N ASP A 199 16.03 6.49 5.62
CA ASP A 199 16.70 5.47 4.84
C ASP A 199 15.75 4.28 4.64
N ILE A 200 15.52 3.92 3.39
CA ILE A 200 14.66 2.80 2.98
C ILE A 200 15.55 1.88 2.13
N ASP A 201 16.17 0.88 2.75
CA ASP A 201 17.12 -0.05 2.10
C ASP A 201 18.21 0.61 1.27
N GLY A 202 18.78 1.71 1.77
CA GLY A 202 19.81 2.47 1.11
C GLY A 202 19.29 3.56 0.17
N ASP A 203 17.97 3.71 0.00
CA ASP A 203 17.38 4.90 -0.60
C ASP A 203 17.16 5.98 0.46
N ILE A 204 17.90 7.08 0.31
CA ILE A 204 17.91 8.19 1.26
C ILE A 204 16.93 9.28 0.81
N ILE A 205 15.99 9.61 1.69
CA ILE A 205 15.09 10.76 1.57
C ILE A 205 15.48 11.76 2.67
N VAL A 206 15.72 13.00 2.28
CA VAL A 206 15.99 14.10 3.21
C VAL A 206 14.70 14.88 3.42
N GLY A 207 14.31 15.06 4.67
CA GLY A 207 13.07 15.69 5.07
C GLY A 207 11.86 14.76 5.07
N PHE A 208 10.69 15.32 5.35
CA PHE A 208 9.43 14.60 5.32
C PHE A 208 8.61 15.03 4.09
N ASN A 209 8.56 14.17 3.08
CA ASN A 209 7.68 14.32 1.92
C ASN A 209 6.77 13.09 1.83
N LYS A 210 5.48 13.31 2.05
CA LYS A 210 4.48 12.23 2.11
C LYS A 210 4.37 11.45 0.79
N GLU A 211 4.32 12.14 -0.34
CA GLU A 211 4.13 11.49 -1.65
C GLU A 211 5.35 10.66 -2.06
N LEU A 212 6.54 11.20 -1.80
CA LEU A 212 7.80 10.50 -2.05
C LEU A 212 8.00 9.32 -1.10
N LEU A 213 7.59 9.47 0.17
CA LEU A 213 7.65 8.40 1.14
C LEU A 213 6.66 7.28 0.77
N ASP A 214 5.45 7.65 0.32
CA ASP A 214 4.44 6.69 -0.12
C ASP A 214 4.86 5.90 -1.35
N SER A 215 5.53 6.53 -2.33
CA SER A 215 6.01 5.81 -3.50
C SER A 215 7.15 4.82 -3.19
N LYS A 216 7.80 4.97 -2.02
CA LYS A 216 8.93 4.12 -1.60
C LYS A 216 8.56 3.00 -0.63
N ILE A 217 7.49 3.21 0.14
CA ILE A 217 6.96 2.25 1.13
C ILE A 217 5.89 1.31 0.54
N ARG A 218 5.34 1.65 -0.63
CA ARG A 218 4.25 0.91 -1.28
C ARG A 218 4.70 -0.40 -1.92
#